data_AF-A0A7W4LI75-F1
#
_entry.id   AF-A0A7W4LI75-F1
#
_cell.length_a   1.000
_cell.length_b   1.000
_cell.length_c   1.000
_cell.angle_alpha   90.00
_cell.angle_beta   90.00
_cell.angle_gamma   90.00
#
_symmetry.space_group_name_H-M   'P 1'
#
loop_
_entity.id
_entity.type
_entity.pdbx_description
1 polymer ?
#
loop_
_entity_poly.entity_id
_entity_poly.type
_entity_poly.pdbx_seq_one_letter_code
_entity_poly.pdbx_strand_id
1 'polypeptide(L)'
;MSRIELALPLPADYRVADLLAFHHRDRQAVAERVVDDGLDKGILWQGLPARLGIRFVAGQAQVTLQVDGQVADDTAGLQRLVRHMLGLTQAVERFEQAYCAHPQLGRLIAATPGLRVPQSSTPFEALSWAICGQQISLAVAISLRRKLLQLAGQAHSSGLLCYPDAPAVAALDEQQLRQAGFSQAKTQTLLLLSREIVAGNLPLEQWLDEAPAELIGERLLALRGIGPWTVDYALLRGFARLDGSLHGDVAVRRQLQRLLGAEEKLSQPFVRDWLLPFAPWRALVAAHLWALPAV
;
A
#
# COMPACT_ATOMS: atom_id res chain seq x y z
N MET A 1 4.27 24.01 -15.80
CA MET A 1 3.82 22.61 -15.76
C MET A 1 4.89 21.78 -16.42
N SER A 2 5.37 20.76 -15.71
CA SER A 2 6.33 19.79 -16.22
C SER A 2 5.62 18.52 -16.61
N ARG A 3 6.16 17.81 -17.61
CA ARG A 3 5.65 16.52 -18.05
C ARG A 3 6.81 15.55 -18.24
N ILE A 4 6.70 14.38 -17.63
CA ILE A 4 7.66 13.28 -17.77
C ILE A 4 6.90 12.06 -18.28
N GLU A 5 7.46 11.34 -19.25
CA GLU A 5 6.82 10.18 -19.87
C GLU A 5 7.79 9.01 -19.97
N LEU A 6 7.27 7.81 -19.78
CA LEU A 6 8.02 6.58 -19.98
C LEU A 6 7.10 5.41 -20.29
N ALA A 7 7.66 4.31 -20.79
CA ALA A 7 6.96 3.06 -20.99
C ALA A 7 7.69 1.94 -20.24
N LEU A 8 6.94 1.06 -19.58
CA LEU A 8 7.48 -0.09 -18.86
C LEU A 8 6.89 -1.39 -19.43
N PRO A 9 7.72 -2.38 -19.80
CA PRO A 9 7.22 -3.69 -20.16
C PRO A 9 6.62 -4.36 -18.92
N LEU A 10 5.51 -5.08 -19.13
CA LEU A 10 4.87 -5.88 -18.10
C LEU A 10 5.12 -7.38 -18.36
N PRO A 11 5.26 -8.19 -17.30
CA PRO A 11 5.24 -9.64 -17.42
C PRO A 11 3.96 -10.12 -18.14
N ALA A 12 4.06 -11.22 -18.88
CA ALA A 12 2.91 -11.77 -19.62
C ALA A 12 1.75 -12.19 -18.70
N ASP A 13 2.05 -12.54 -17.46
CA ASP A 13 1.13 -12.91 -16.39
C ASP A 13 0.63 -11.70 -15.57
N TYR A 14 0.98 -10.47 -15.95
CA TYR A 14 0.63 -9.28 -15.16
C TYR A 14 -0.89 -9.06 -15.08
N ARG A 15 -1.41 -9.03 -13.86
CA ARG A 15 -2.84 -8.97 -13.56
C ARG A 15 -3.34 -7.53 -13.47
N VAL A 16 -3.51 -6.86 -14.61
CA VAL A 16 -4.00 -5.46 -14.68
C VAL A 16 -5.32 -5.29 -13.91
N ALA A 17 -6.25 -6.25 -14.03
CA ALA A 17 -7.54 -6.21 -13.37
C ALA A 17 -7.42 -6.12 -11.82
N ASP A 18 -6.45 -6.80 -11.22
CA ASP A 18 -6.26 -6.79 -9.76
C ASP A 18 -5.76 -5.42 -9.28
N LEU A 19 -4.85 -4.80 -10.03
CA LEU A 19 -4.38 -3.44 -9.76
C LEU A 19 -5.53 -2.44 -9.87
N LEU A 20 -6.29 -2.47 -10.97
CA LEU A 20 -7.41 -1.56 -11.18
C LEU A 20 -8.49 -1.77 -10.11
N ALA A 21 -8.81 -3.02 -9.76
CA ALA A 21 -9.76 -3.34 -8.68
C ALA A 21 -9.29 -2.77 -7.33
N PHE A 22 -7.98 -2.81 -7.03
CA PHE A 22 -7.43 -2.21 -5.82
C PHE A 22 -7.59 -0.69 -5.77
N HIS A 23 -7.37 0.01 -6.89
CA HIS A 23 -7.54 1.46 -6.97
C HIS A 23 -9.00 1.91 -7.11
N HIS A 24 -9.89 1.04 -7.59
CA HIS A 24 -11.33 1.31 -7.73
C HIS A 24 -12.13 1.14 -6.42
N ARG A 25 -11.47 0.86 -5.29
CA ARG A 25 -12.16 0.64 -3.99
C ARG A 25 -12.89 1.89 -3.48
N ASP A 26 -12.41 3.09 -3.81
CA ASP A 26 -13.10 4.35 -3.49
C ASP A 26 -13.91 4.87 -4.67
N ARG A 27 -15.23 4.66 -4.63
CA ARG A 27 -16.15 5.07 -5.69
C ARG A 27 -16.28 6.58 -5.88
N GLN A 28 -15.84 7.40 -4.91
CA GLN A 28 -15.81 8.85 -5.10
C GLN A 28 -14.60 9.33 -5.92
N ALA A 29 -13.59 8.47 -6.07
CA ALA A 29 -12.48 8.67 -6.99
C ALA A 29 -11.78 10.04 -6.87
N VAL A 30 -11.66 10.55 -5.64
CA VAL A 30 -11.14 11.91 -5.37
C VAL A 30 -9.63 12.02 -5.55
N ALA A 31 -8.89 10.93 -5.29
CA ALA A 31 -7.43 10.86 -5.43
C ALA A 31 -6.98 9.81 -6.45
N GLU A 32 -7.81 8.80 -6.71
CA GLU A 32 -7.58 7.78 -7.74
C GLU A 32 -8.80 7.68 -8.63
N ARG A 33 -8.61 7.77 -9.94
CA ARG A 33 -9.64 7.50 -10.94
C ARG A 33 -9.18 6.34 -11.80
N VAL A 34 -9.91 5.24 -11.75
CA VAL A 34 -9.74 4.16 -12.71
C VAL A 34 -10.55 4.52 -13.96
N VAL A 35 -9.88 4.48 -15.10
CA VAL A 35 -10.47 4.65 -16.44
C VAL A 35 -10.26 3.35 -17.20
N ASP A 36 -11.07 3.07 -18.24
CA ASP A 36 -11.23 1.73 -18.86
C ASP A 36 -9.92 0.93 -19.07
N ASP A 37 -8.81 1.60 -19.38
CA ASP A 37 -7.50 1.03 -19.66
C ASP A 37 -6.39 1.46 -18.68
N GLY A 38 -6.73 2.03 -17.52
CA GLY A 38 -5.69 2.58 -16.63
C GLY A 38 -6.14 3.27 -15.35
N LEU A 39 -5.19 4.02 -14.80
CA LEU A 39 -5.30 4.70 -13.52
C LEU A 39 -4.76 6.12 -13.66
N ASP A 40 -5.48 7.09 -13.10
CA ASP A 40 -4.94 8.39 -12.72
C ASP A 40 -4.90 8.50 -11.20
N LYS A 41 -3.75 8.89 -10.64
CA LYS A 41 -3.56 9.07 -9.20
C LYS A 41 -2.94 10.43 -8.90
N GLY A 42 -3.51 11.16 -7.94
CA GLY A 42 -2.90 12.34 -7.36
C GLY A 42 -1.79 11.95 -6.39
N ILE A 43 -0.58 12.47 -6.62
CA ILE A 43 0.60 12.30 -5.77
C ILE A 43 1.31 13.63 -5.58
N LEU A 44 2.20 13.70 -4.61
CA LEU A 44 3.22 14.74 -4.61
C LEU A 44 4.46 14.24 -5.33
N TRP A 45 5.05 15.08 -6.17
CA TRP A 45 6.31 14.83 -6.85
C TRP A 45 7.26 15.99 -6.59
N GLN A 46 8.40 15.73 -5.94
CA GLN A 46 9.35 16.76 -5.51
C GLN A 46 8.67 17.91 -4.74
N GLY A 47 7.70 17.55 -3.87
CA GLY A 47 6.93 18.51 -3.05
C GLY A 47 5.81 19.25 -3.77
N LEU A 48 5.58 18.98 -5.06
CA LEU A 48 4.55 19.65 -5.87
C LEU A 48 3.40 18.69 -6.22
N PRO A 49 2.14 19.18 -6.27
CA PRO A 49 1.02 18.39 -6.76
C PRO A 49 1.26 17.85 -8.17
N ALA A 50 0.99 16.56 -8.35
CA ALA A 50 1.18 15.88 -9.62
C ALA A 50 0.09 14.84 -9.88
N ARG A 51 -0.25 14.67 -11.16
CA ARG A 51 -1.06 13.56 -11.65
C ARG A 51 -0.14 12.51 -12.26
N LEU A 52 -0.15 11.32 -11.67
CA LEU A 52 0.43 10.10 -12.24
C LEU A 52 -0.65 9.37 -13.05
N GLY A 53 -0.51 9.34 -14.37
CA GLY A 53 -1.32 8.53 -15.28
C GLY A 53 -0.58 7.27 -15.69
N ILE A 54 -1.25 6.12 -15.62
CA ILE A 54 -0.76 4.82 -16.11
C ILE A 54 -1.83 4.26 -17.05
N ARG A 55 -1.44 3.86 -18.26
CA ARG A 55 -2.30 3.23 -19.26
C ARG A 55 -1.71 1.89 -19.69
N PHE A 56 -2.54 0.86 -19.79
CA PHE A 56 -2.13 -0.50 -20.07
C PHE A 56 -2.43 -0.85 -21.54
N VAL A 57 -1.39 -0.90 -22.36
CA VAL A 57 -1.51 -1.12 -23.81
C VAL A 57 -0.50 -2.17 -24.25
N ALA A 58 -0.98 -3.23 -24.92
CA ALA A 58 -0.14 -4.26 -25.54
C ALA A 58 0.98 -4.82 -24.64
N GLY A 59 0.67 -5.14 -23.38
CA GLY A 59 1.64 -5.69 -22.43
C GLY A 59 2.62 -4.66 -21.86
N GLN A 60 2.33 -3.36 -22.00
CA GLN A 60 3.14 -2.28 -21.44
C GLN A 60 2.28 -1.35 -20.56
N ALA A 61 2.93 -0.74 -19.58
CA ALA A 61 2.41 0.41 -18.84
C ALA A 61 3.01 1.69 -19.44
N GLN A 62 2.19 2.47 -20.13
CA GLN A 62 2.52 3.82 -20.58
C GLN A 62 2.24 4.78 -19.42
N VAL A 63 3.27 5.54 -19.03
CA VAL A 63 3.24 6.39 -17.84
C VAL A 63 3.41 7.84 -18.27
N THR A 64 2.55 8.70 -17.74
CA THR A 64 2.68 10.16 -17.85
C THR A 64 2.60 10.75 -16.45
N LEU A 65 3.58 11.58 -16.08
CA LEU A 65 3.56 12.40 -14.88
C LEU A 65 3.37 13.86 -15.29
N GLN A 66 2.31 14.50 -14.80
CA GLN A 66 2.05 15.93 -14.99
C GLN A 66 2.21 16.63 -13.64
N VAL A 67 3.05 17.67 -13.55
CA VAL A 67 3.36 18.37 -12.29
C VAL A 67 2.98 19.84 -12.40
N ASP A 68 2.29 20.35 -11.38
CA ASP A 68 1.90 21.77 -11.22
C ASP A 68 3.10 22.64 -10.80
N GLY A 69 4.11 22.71 -11.67
CA GLY A 69 5.29 23.52 -11.45
C GLY A 69 6.42 23.16 -12.41
N GLN A 70 7.62 23.62 -12.08
CA GLN A 70 8.86 23.24 -12.75
C GLN A 70 9.62 22.29 -11.83
N VAL A 71 9.97 21.11 -12.35
CA VAL A 71 10.77 20.10 -11.65
C VAL A 71 11.94 19.66 -12.51
N ALA A 72 12.99 19.15 -11.89
CA ALA A 72 14.04 18.47 -12.62
C ALA A 72 13.49 17.21 -13.29
N ASP A 73 13.98 16.88 -14.48
CA ASP A 73 13.68 15.59 -15.10
C ASP A 73 14.28 14.48 -14.23
N ASP A 74 13.39 13.65 -13.69
CA ASP A 74 13.71 12.46 -12.91
C ASP A 74 12.93 11.26 -13.45
N THR A 75 13.09 11.02 -14.76
CA THR A 75 12.54 9.83 -15.44
C THR A 75 12.95 8.53 -14.74
N ALA A 76 14.18 8.45 -14.20
CA ALA A 76 14.65 7.27 -13.49
C ALA A 76 13.90 7.05 -12.15
N GLY A 77 13.66 8.10 -11.38
CA GLY A 77 12.83 8.06 -10.17
C GLY A 77 11.39 7.69 -10.49
N LEU A 78 10.82 8.25 -11.55
CA LEU A 78 9.46 7.90 -11.99
C LEU A 78 9.37 6.42 -12.35
N GLN A 79 10.37 5.89 -13.07
CA GLN A 79 10.45 4.46 -13.37
C GLN A 79 10.53 3.60 -12.09
N ARG A 80 11.33 4.00 -11.10
CA ARG A 80 11.41 3.29 -9.80
C ARG A 80 10.06 3.29 -9.09
N LEU A 81 9.41 4.45 -8.98
CA LEU A 81 8.09 4.60 -8.35
C LEU A 81 7.05 3.71 -9.02
N VAL A 82 6.94 3.74 -10.35
CA VAL A 82 5.90 2.95 -11.05
C VAL A 82 6.19 1.47 -10.95
N ARG A 83 7.45 1.03 -11.07
CA ARG A 83 7.81 -0.38 -10.85
C ARG A 83 7.43 -0.85 -9.44
N HIS A 84 7.65 0.00 -8.44
CA HIS A 84 7.23 -0.24 -7.05
C HIS A 84 5.70 -0.35 -6.95
N MET A 85 4.96 0.67 -7.37
CA MET A 85 3.49 0.70 -7.32
C MET A 85 2.83 -0.49 -8.01
N LEU A 86 3.35 -0.88 -9.18
CA LEU A 86 2.85 -2.02 -9.96
C LEU A 86 3.26 -3.37 -9.35
N GLY A 87 4.11 -3.41 -8.32
CA GLY A 87 4.59 -4.64 -7.70
C GLY A 87 5.62 -5.41 -8.54
N LEU A 88 6.25 -4.76 -9.53
CA LEU A 88 7.21 -5.38 -10.45
C LEU A 88 8.58 -5.67 -9.81
N THR A 89 8.77 -5.28 -8.55
CA THR A 89 9.94 -5.60 -7.74
C THR A 89 9.76 -6.88 -6.90
N GLN A 90 8.57 -7.47 -6.94
CA GLN A 90 8.23 -8.67 -6.17
C GLN A 90 8.63 -9.91 -6.96
N ALA A 91 9.44 -10.77 -6.34
CA ALA A 91 9.90 -12.02 -6.95
C ALA A 91 8.84 -13.13 -6.83
N VAL A 92 7.63 -12.86 -7.36
CA VAL A 92 6.47 -13.75 -7.25
C VAL A 92 6.70 -15.10 -7.94
N GLU A 93 7.49 -15.12 -9.01
CA GLU A 93 7.82 -16.33 -9.76
C GLU A 93 8.64 -17.30 -8.90
N ARG A 94 9.51 -16.78 -8.03
CA ARG A 94 10.28 -17.60 -7.08
C ARG A 94 9.39 -18.22 -6.01
N PHE A 95 8.42 -17.45 -5.50
CA PHE A 95 7.42 -17.96 -4.56
C PHE A 95 6.59 -19.06 -5.21
N GLU A 96 6.09 -18.83 -6.42
CA GLU A 96 5.27 -19.81 -7.13
C GLU A 96 6.04 -21.08 -7.45
N GLN A 97 7.27 -20.97 -7.94
CA GLN A 97 8.12 -22.13 -8.21
C GLN A 97 8.37 -22.97 -6.93
N ALA A 98 8.53 -22.31 -5.78
CA ALA A 98 8.79 -22.99 -4.51
C ALA A 98 7.52 -23.69 -3.95
N TYR A 99 6.33 -23.14 -4.18
CA TYR A 99 5.12 -23.56 -3.46
C TYR A 99 3.96 -24.05 -4.35
N CYS A 100 4.10 -24.09 -5.68
CA CYS A 100 3.03 -24.53 -6.58
C CYS A 100 2.56 -25.98 -6.32
N ALA A 101 3.46 -26.85 -5.84
CA ALA A 101 3.14 -28.24 -5.47
C ALA A 101 2.71 -28.41 -4.00
N HIS A 102 2.74 -27.35 -3.19
CA HIS A 102 2.38 -27.44 -1.78
C HIS A 102 0.86 -27.68 -1.62
N PRO A 103 0.38 -28.62 -0.78
CA PRO A 103 -1.04 -28.99 -0.73
C PRO A 103 -2.02 -27.83 -0.46
N GLN A 104 -1.60 -26.85 0.34
CA GLN A 104 -2.39 -25.65 0.67
C GLN A 104 -2.04 -24.46 -0.24
N LEU A 105 -0.78 -23.98 -0.24
CA LEU A 105 -0.36 -22.85 -1.08
C LEU A 105 -0.49 -23.09 -2.58
N GLY A 106 -0.34 -24.31 -3.09
CA GLY A 106 -0.57 -24.63 -4.49
C GLY A 106 -2.01 -24.32 -4.93
N ARG A 107 -3.00 -24.52 -4.05
CA ARG A 107 -4.40 -24.11 -4.30
C ARG A 107 -4.55 -22.60 -4.34
N LEU A 108 -3.84 -21.88 -3.47
CA LEU A 108 -3.85 -20.42 -3.43
C LEU A 108 -3.23 -19.82 -4.70
N ILE A 109 -2.08 -20.35 -5.11
CA ILE A 109 -1.36 -19.95 -6.32
C ILE A 109 -2.20 -20.25 -7.56
N ALA A 110 -2.77 -21.45 -7.66
CA ALA A 110 -3.63 -21.82 -8.79
C ALA A 110 -4.87 -20.93 -8.92
N ALA A 111 -5.41 -20.42 -7.80
CA ALA A 111 -6.55 -19.49 -7.83
C ALA A 111 -6.16 -18.08 -8.32
N THR A 112 -4.91 -17.66 -8.09
CA THR A 112 -4.43 -16.30 -8.38
C THR A 112 -2.98 -16.31 -8.87
N PRO A 113 -2.68 -16.94 -10.02
CA PRO A 113 -1.31 -17.02 -10.54
C PRO A 113 -0.83 -15.64 -10.99
N GLY A 114 0.44 -15.33 -10.73
CA GLY A 114 1.07 -14.05 -11.01
C GLY A 114 0.68 -12.93 -10.04
N LEU A 115 0.06 -13.26 -8.88
CA LEU A 115 -0.42 -12.26 -7.92
C LEU A 115 0.72 -11.39 -7.40
N ARG A 116 0.65 -10.10 -7.72
CA ARG A 116 1.51 -9.05 -7.16
C ARG A 116 0.68 -8.16 -6.26
N VAL A 117 1.29 -7.64 -5.20
CA VAL A 117 0.64 -6.74 -4.25
C VAL A 117 0.82 -5.29 -4.72
N PRO A 118 -0.25 -4.56 -5.08
CA PRO A 118 -0.13 -3.13 -5.41
C PRO A 118 0.50 -2.33 -4.28
N GLN A 119 1.48 -1.48 -4.56
CA GLN A 119 2.13 -0.69 -3.51
C GLN A 119 1.55 0.72 -3.43
N SER A 120 1.64 1.34 -2.27
CA SER A 120 1.44 2.77 -2.09
C SER A 120 2.52 3.56 -2.84
N SER A 121 2.28 4.85 -3.09
CA SER A 121 3.29 5.69 -3.74
C SER A 121 4.46 6.06 -2.82
N THR A 122 4.22 6.08 -1.51
CA THR A 122 5.24 6.33 -0.48
C THR A 122 5.03 5.42 0.74
N PRO A 123 6.08 5.16 1.54
CA PRO A 123 5.94 4.52 2.84
C PRO A 123 4.99 5.28 3.79
N PHE A 124 5.03 6.62 3.77
CA PHE A 124 4.11 7.43 4.57
C PHE A 124 2.65 7.19 4.20
N GLU A 125 2.32 7.10 2.90
CA GLU A 125 0.97 6.75 2.44
C GLU A 125 0.54 5.37 2.96
N ALA A 126 1.44 4.37 2.94
CA ALA A 126 1.14 3.04 3.49
C ALA A 126 0.86 3.06 5.00
N LEU A 127 1.69 3.76 5.77
CA LEU A 127 1.56 3.87 7.23
C LEU A 127 0.32 4.64 7.66
N SER A 128 0.11 5.83 7.09
CA SER A 128 -1.05 6.66 7.40
C SER A 128 -2.36 5.98 6.99
N TRP A 129 -2.39 5.27 5.86
CA TRP A 129 -3.51 4.40 5.49
C TRP A 129 -3.74 3.28 6.51
N ALA A 130 -2.69 2.59 6.96
CA ALA A 130 -2.81 1.54 7.96
C ALA A 130 -3.39 2.09 9.27
N ILE A 131 -2.90 3.23 9.75
CA ILE A 131 -3.42 3.93 10.94
C ILE A 131 -4.89 4.31 10.76
N CYS A 132 -5.28 4.85 9.60
CA CYS A 132 -6.68 5.15 9.30
C CYS A 132 -7.55 3.89 9.43
N GLY A 133 -7.08 2.75 8.90
CA GLY A 133 -7.79 1.48 8.84
C GLY A 133 -7.84 0.65 10.12
N GLN A 134 -7.09 1.01 11.17
CA GLN A 134 -7.05 0.22 12.40
C GLN A 134 -8.44 0.03 13.01
N GLN A 135 -8.78 -1.23 13.32
CA GLN A 135 -9.98 -1.65 14.08
C GLN A 135 -11.32 -1.19 13.48
N ILE A 136 -11.39 -0.92 12.18
CA ILE A 136 -12.61 -0.48 11.50
C ILE A 136 -12.80 -1.24 10.18
N SER A 137 -13.99 -1.14 9.59
CA SER A 137 -14.22 -1.70 8.26
C SER A 137 -13.48 -0.92 7.18
N LEU A 138 -13.20 -1.59 6.05
CA LEU A 138 -12.58 -0.97 4.88
C LEU A 138 -13.37 0.25 4.38
N ALA A 139 -14.70 0.20 4.39
CA ALA A 139 -15.54 1.32 3.96
C ALA A 139 -15.35 2.57 4.83
N VAL A 140 -15.23 2.40 6.15
CA VAL A 140 -14.95 3.50 7.08
C VAL A 140 -13.52 4.00 6.88
N ALA A 141 -12.55 3.12 6.65
CA ALA A 141 -11.16 3.49 6.38
C ALA A 141 -11.02 4.33 5.11
N ILE A 142 -11.69 3.93 4.03
CA ILE A 142 -11.77 4.70 2.77
C ILE A 142 -12.37 6.08 3.06
N SER A 143 -13.45 6.16 3.84
CA SER A 143 -14.04 7.44 4.19
C SER A 143 -13.11 8.34 5.01
N LEU A 144 -12.37 7.80 5.98
CA LEU A 144 -11.40 8.59 6.76
C LEU A 144 -10.25 9.07 5.89
N ARG A 145 -9.73 8.23 5.00
CA ARG A 145 -8.71 8.62 4.02
C ARG A 145 -9.17 9.80 3.18
N ARG A 146 -10.38 9.78 2.62
CA ARG A 146 -10.91 10.91 1.84
C ARG A 146 -10.95 12.20 2.65
N LYS A 147 -11.38 12.13 3.91
CA LYS A 147 -11.42 13.30 4.77
C LYS A 147 -10.03 13.82 5.11
N LEU A 148 -9.03 12.94 5.29
CA LEU A 148 -7.64 13.35 5.44
C LEU A 148 -7.13 14.09 4.21
N LEU A 149 -7.40 13.55 3.00
CA LEU A 149 -7.04 14.19 1.73
C LEU A 149 -7.69 15.58 1.59
N GLN A 150 -8.98 15.68 1.94
CA GLN A 150 -9.73 16.94 1.90
C GLN A 150 -9.21 17.97 2.91
N LEU A 151 -8.87 17.53 4.13
CA LEU A 151 -8.30 18.39 5.17
C LEU A 151 -6.91 18.92 4.79
N ALA A 152 -6.05 18.05 4.24
CA ALA A 152 -4.71 18.45 3.81
C ALA A 152 -4.76 19.36 2.57
N GLY A 153 -5.79 19.22 1.72
CA GLY A 153 -6.11 20.18 0.67
C GLY A 153 -5.11 20.24 -0.49
N GLN A 154 -4.18 19.29 -0.58
CA GLN A 154 -3.24 19.23 -1.69
C GLN A 154 -3.95 18.72 -2.93
N ALA A 155 -4.07 19.56 -3.94
CA ALA A 155 -4.80 19.25 -5.17
C ALA A 155 -3.95 19.56 -6.39
N HIS A 156 -3.97 18.66 -7.36
CA HIS A 156 -3.45 18.91 -8.70
C HIS A 156 -4.52 19.62 -9.54
N SER A 157 -4.10 20.43 -10.50
CA SER A 157 -4.92 21.20 -11.44
C SER A 157 -5.94 20.38 -12.22
N SER A 158 -5.76 19.06 -12.33
CA SER A 158 -6.76 18.12 -12.87
C SER A 158 -7.96 17.85 -11.94
N GLY A 159 -7.99 18.46 -10.76
CA GLY A 159 -8.99 18.24 -9.71
C GLY A 159 -8.82 16.93 -8.94
N LEU A 160 -7.66 16.27 -9.03
CA LEU A 160 -7.33 15.12 -8.17
C LEU A 160 -6.72 15.64 -6.87
N LEU A 161 -7.18 15.11 -5.74
CA LEU A 161 -6.50 15.29 -4.46
C LEU A 161 -5.23 14.43 -4.46
N CYS A 162 -4.12 15.03 -4.06
CA CYS A 162 -2.84 14.35 -3.87
C CYS A 162 -2.79 13.76 -2.46
N TYR A 163 -2.17 12.59 -2.33
CA TYR A 163 -1.95 12.03 -0.99
C TYR A 163 -0.98 12.93 -0.20
N PRO A 164 -1.33 13.35 1.03
CA PRO A 164 -0.48 14.28 1.77
C PRO A 164 0.82 13.64 2.20
N ASP A 165 1.88 14.44 2.26
CA ASP A 165 3.13 14.09 2.90
C ASP A 165 3.09 14.34 4.41
N ALA A 166 4.12 13.88 5.11
CA ALA A 166 4.24 14.05 6.55
C ALA A 166 4.20 15.54 6.98
N PRO A 167 4.89 16.49 6.32
CA PRO A 167 4.76 17.91 6.62
C PRO A 167 3.32 18.42 6.57
N ALA A 168 2.55 18.09 5.54
CA ALA A 168 1.16 18.54 5.42
C ALA A 168 0.28 17.99 6.55
N VAL A 169 0.46 16.72 6.92
CA VAL A 169 -0.31 16.11 8.02
C VAL A 169 0.14 16.63 9.38
N ALA A 170 1.44 16.90 9.59
CA ALA A 170 1.96 17.46 10.84
C ALA A 170 1.48 18.89 11.10
N ALA A 171 1.12 19.63 10.05
CA ALA A 171 0.56 20.98 10.13
C ALA A 171 -0.93 21.01 10.51
N LEU A 172 -1.63 19.88 10.47
CA LEU A 172 -3.01 19.77 10.95
C LEU A 172 -3.03 19.78 12.49
N ASP A 173 -4.04 20.41 13.07
CA ASP A 173 -4.27 20.33 14.51
C ASP A 173 -5.14 19.11 14.89
N GLU A 174 -5.12 18.74 16.17
CA GLU A 174 -5.91 17.61 16.66
C GLU A 174 -7.41 17.83 16.45
N GLN A 175 -7.90 19.05 16.60
CA GLN A 175 -9.32 19.36 16.51
C GLN A 175 -9.85 19.12 15.09
N GLN A 176 -9.12 19.52 14.05
CA GLN A 176 -9.44 19.28 12.65
C GLN A 176 -9.60 17.78 12.36
N LEU A 177 -8.64 16.96 12.79
CA LEU A 177 -8.69 15.51 12.62
C LEU A 177 -9.88 14.89 13.38
N ARG A 178 -10.12 15.34 14.62
CA ARG A 178 -11.26 14.87 15.42
C ARG A 178 -12.60 15.25 14.78
N GLN A 179 -12.74 16.45 14.24
CA GLN A 179 -13.93 16.91 13.51
C GLN A 179 -14.14 16.13 12.20
N ALA A 180 -13.07 15.69 11.54
CA ALA A 180 -13.15 14.75 10.41
C ALA A 180 -13.56 13.32 10.83
N GLY A 181 -13.65 13.02 12.12
CA GLY A 181 -14.11 11.72 12.63
C GLY A 181 -12.99 10.73 12.94
N PHE A 182 -11.74 11.21 13.03
CA PHE A 182 -10.66 10.40 13.58
C PHE A 182 -10.89 10.21 15.09
N SER A 183 -10.55 9.02 15.61
CA SER A 183 -10.51 8.81 17.05
C SER A 183 -9.34 9.57 17.67
N GLN A 184 -9.36 9.75 18.99
CA GLN A 184 -8.24 10.35 19.72
C GLN A 184 -6.93 9.59 19.46
N ALA A 185 -6.97 8.26 19.57
CA ALA A 185 -5.80 7.41 19.36
C ALA A 185 -5.24 7.57 17.93
N LYS A 186 -6.08 7.51 16.90
CA LYS A 186 -5.64 7.67 15.50
C LYS A 186 -5.07 9.07 15.23
N THR A 187 -5.70 10.10 15.80
CA THR A 187 -5.24 11.49 15.71
C THR A 187 -3.82 11.62 16.28
N GLN A 188 -3.63 11.14 17.52
CA GLN A 188 -2.34 11.20 18.20
C GLN A 188 -1.26 10.41 17.46
N THR A 189 -1.57 9.19 17.02
CA THR A 189 -0.61 8.34 16.29
C THR A 189 -0.23 8.94 14.94
N LEU A 190 -1.20 9.48 14.18
CA LEU A 190 -0.94 10.09 12.88
C LEU A 190 -0.06 11.35 12.99
N LEU A 191 -0.37 12.23 13.96
CA LEU A 191 0.43 13.43 14.21
C LEU A 191 1.81 13.10 14.77
N LEU A 192 1.93 12.12 15.68
CA LEU A 192 3.22 11.65 16.19
C LEU A 192 4.08 11.13 15.05
N LEU A 193 3.57 10.20 14.23
CA LEU A 193 4.29 9.68 13.06
C LEU A 193 4.77 10.81 12.15
N SER A 194 3.86 11.73 11.81
CA SER A 194 4.18 12.84 10.90
C SER A 194 5.26 13.76 11.47
N ARG A 195 5.23 14.06 12.77
CA ARG A 195 6.22 14.88 13.45
C ARG A 195 7.59 14.20 13.54
N GLU A 196 7.64 12.90 13.82
CA GLU A 196 8.91 12.14 13.86
C GLU A 196 9.59 12.07 12.49
N ILE A 197 8.81 12.01 11.40
CA ILE A 197 9.33 12.10 10.04
C ILE A 197 9.86 13.50 9.75
N VAL A 198 9.09 14.55 10.09
CA VAL A 198 9.52 15.96 9.91
C VAL A 198 10.77 16.28 10.72
N ALA A 199 10.93 15.68 11.91
CA ALA A 199 12.12 15.81 12.75
C ALA A 199 13.34 15.02 12.21
N GLY A 200 13.17 14.20 11.17
CA GLY A 200 14.24 13.38 10.60
C GLY A 200 14.54 12.08 11.38
N ASN A 201 13.74 11.74 12.40
CA ASN A 201 13.93 10.53 13.20
C ASN A 201 13.49 9.25 12.46
N LEU A 202 12.60 9.41 11.48
CA LEU A 202 12.08 8.34 10.62
C LEU A 202 12.26 8.72 9.14
N PRO A 203 13.46 8.56 8.56
CA PRO A 203 13.74 8.89 7.16
C PRO A 203 13.21 7.80 6.21
N LEU A 204 11.88 7.65 6.14
CA LEU A 204 11.21 6.52 5.49
C LEU A 204 11.60 6.35 4.01
N GLU A 205 11.78 7.45 3.28
CA GLU A 205 12.16 7.46 1.87
C GLU A 205 13.57 6.91 1.65
N GLN A 206 14.51 7.20 2.56
CA GLN A 206 15.88 6.67 2.52
C GLN A 206 15.90 5.16 2.83
N TRP A 207 14.98 4.72 3.69
CA TRP A 207 14.86 3.30 4.08
C TRP A 207 14.34 2.37 2.99
N LEU A 208 13.73 2.89 1.92
CA LEU A 208 13.20 2.09 0.81
C LEU A 208 14.25 1.11 0.25
N ASP A 209 15.44 1.64 -0.02
CA ASP A 209 16.53 0.93 -0.68
C ASP A 209 17.57 0.38 0.31
N GLU A 210 17.77 1.02 1.46
CA GLU A 210 18.95 0.81 2.30
C GLU A 210 18.68 0.03 3.59
N ALA A 211 17.46 0.12 4.14
CA ALA A 211 17.20 -0.35 5.51
C ALA A 211 16.69 -1.81 5.57
N PRO A 212 17.22 -2.61 6.52
CA PRO A 212 16.64 -3.91 6.88
C PRO A 212 15.21 -3.75 7.42
N ALA A 213 14.35 -4.75 7.16
CA ALA A 213 12.96 -4.74 7.61
C ALA A 213 12.85 -4.73 9.14
N GLU A 214 13.79 -5.37 9.83
CA GLU A 214 13.90 -5.44 11.28
C GLU A 214 14.09 -4.06 11.89
N LEU A 215 15.03 -3.27 11.35
CA LEU A 215 15.29 -1.90 11.80
C LEU A 215 14.06 -1.02 11.61
N ILE A 216 13.42 -1.08 10.43
CA ILE A 216 12.20 -0.33 10.15
C ILE A 216 11.12 -0.72 11.16
N GLY A 217 10.94 -2.02 11.39
CA GLY A 217 9.95 -2.54 12.33
C GLY A 217 10.17 -2.09 13.76
N GLU A 218 11.42 -2.18 14.27
CA GLU A 218 11.79 -1.73 15.61
C GLU A 218 11.49 -0.23 15.80
N ARG A 219 11.89 0.61 14.84
CA ARG A 219 11.68 2.07 14.90
C ARG A 219 10.20 2.43 14.88
N LEU A 220 9.41 1.74 14.05
CA LEU A 220 7.96 1.98 13.97
C LEU A 220 7.23 1.47 15.22
N LEU A 221 7.60 0.31 15.77
CA LEU A 221 6.99 -0.25 16.99
C LEU A 221 7.25 0.61 18.24
N ALA A 222 8.31 1.42 18.24
CA ALA A 222 8.57 2.38 19.31
C ALA A 222 7.53 3.51 19.37
N LEU A 223 6.77 3.76 18.30
CA LEU A 223 5.74 4.79 18.27
C LEU A 223 4.43 4.32 18.88
N ARG A 224 3.91 5.10 19.84
CA ARG A 224 2.63 4.82 20.49
C ARG A 224 1.48 4.75 19.47
N GLY A 225 0.79 3.61 19.45
CA GLY A 225 -0.36 3.33 18.58
C GLY A 225 0.01 2.72 17.23
N ILE A 226 1.29 2.46 16.97
CA ILE A 226 1.75 1.58 15.89
C ILE A 226 2.05 0.21 16.49
N GLY A 227 1.28 -0.79 16.06
CA GLY A 227 1.47 -2.18 16.49
C GLY A 227 1.98 -3.09 15.37
N PRO A 228 2.25 -4.38 15.66
CA PRO A 228 2.83 -5.33 14.71
C PRO A 228 2.08 -5.41 13.37
N TRP A 229 0.75 -5.42 13.39
CA TRP A 229 -0.05 -5.42 12.14
C TRP A 229 0.18 -4.17 11.29
N THR A 230 0.32 -2.99 11.90
CA THR A 230 0.56 -1.73 11.17
C THR A 230 1.95 -1.74 10.53
N VAL A 231 2.94 -2.27 11.24
CA VAL A 231 4.30 -2.46 10.73
C VAL A 231 4.33 -3.45 9.57
N ASP A 232 3.77 -4.65 9.74
CA ASP A 232 3.72 -5.66 8.69
C ASP A 232 3.00 -5.13 7.43
N TYR A 233 1.92 -4.37 7.62
CA TYR A 233 1.20 -3.74 6.52
C TYR A 233 2.07 -2.69 5.80
N ALA A 234 2.76 -1.84 6.55
CA ALA A 234 3.65 -0.81 5.99
C ALA A 234 4.83 -1.43 5.25
N LEU A 235 5.46 -2.45 5.83
CA LEU A 235 6.52 -3.23 5.20
C LEU A 235 6.04 -3.82 3.86
N LEU A 236 4.83 -4.39 3.85
CA LEU A 236 4.26 -4.98 2.64
C LEU A 236 3.88 -3.96 1.57
N ARG A 237 3.22 -2.86 1.93
CA ARG A 237 2.58 -1.92 0.98
C ARG A 237 3.39 -0.66 0.70
N GLY A 238 4.32 -0.31 1.58
CA GLY A 238 5.17 0.87 1.45
C GLY A 238 6.62 0.52 1.12
N PHE A 239 7.13 -0.62 1.58
CA PHE A 239 8.51 -1.06 1.37
C PHE A 239 8.64 -2.30 0.48
N ALA A 240 7.53 -2.80 -0.07
CA ALA A 240 7.47 -4.03 -0.88
C ALA A 240 8.17 -5.25 -0.24
N ARG A 241 8.25 -5.32 1.10
CA ARG A 241 8.82 -6.45 1.83
C ARG A 241 7.76 -7.54 1.95
N LEU A 242 8.06 -8.72 1.41
CA LEU A 242 7.10 -9.82 1.28
C LEU A 242 7.04 -10.75 2.50
N ASP A 243 7.75 -10.40 3.59
CA ASP A 243 7.91 -11.24 4.77
C ASP A 243 7.35 -10.66 6.08
N GLY A 244 6.13 -10.13 6.03
CA GLY A 244 5.35 -9.74 7.22
C GLY A 244 4.35 -10.81 7.62
N SER A 245 4.17 -11.07 8.92
CA SER A 245 3.30 -12.15 9.36
C SER A 245 1.82 -11.82 9.18
N LEU A 246 1.36 -10.58 9.35
CA LEU A 246 -0.06 -10.19 9.18
C LEU A 246 -1.07 -11.10 9.93
N HIS A 247 -0.64 -11.87 10.93
CA HIS A 247 -1.47 -12.86 11.63
C HIS A 247 -2.61 -12.22 12.44
N GLY A 248 -2.46 -10.92 12.78
CA GLY A 248 -3.50 -10.10 13.39
C GLY A 248 -4.61 -9.69 12.44
N ASP A 249 -4.43 -9.84 11.13
CA ASP A 249 -5.39 -9.42 10.12
C ASP A 249 -6.63 -10.34 10.11
N VAL A 250 -7.80 -9.72 10.28
CA VAL A 250 -9.07 -10.46 10.39
C VAL A 250 -9.43 -11.15 9.08
N ALA A 251 -9.12 -10.55 7.93
CA ALA A 251 -9.41 -11.14 6.63
C ALA A 251 -8.47 -12.32 6.34
N VAL A 252 -7.17 -12.19 6.64
CA VAL A 252 -6.19 -13.29 6.55
C VAL A 252 -6.64 -14.48 7.40
N ARG A 253 -6.97 -14.25 8.68
CA ARG A 253 -7.46 -15.30 9.58
C ARG A 253 -8.72 -16.00 9.06
N ARG A 254 -9.70 -15.22 8.57
CA ARG A 254 -10.95 -15.76 8.03
C ARG A 254 -10.73 -16.60 6.77
N GLN A 255 -9.85 -16.16 5.89
CA GLN A 255 -9.56 -16.86 4.64
C GLN A 255 -8.70 -18.09 4.87
N LEU A 256 -7.78 -18.04 5.84
CA LEU A 256 -7.05 -19.22 6.28
C LEU A 256 -7.99 -20.25 6.93
N GLN A 257 -8.93 -19.82 7.77
CA GLN A 257 -9.94 -20.71 8.34
C GLN A 257 -10.68 -21.49 7.24
N ARG A 258 -11.10 -20.79 6.17
CA ARG A 258 -11.76 -21.39 5.02
C ARG A 258 -10.84 -22.35 4.25
N LEU A 259 -9.60 -21.95 3.99
CA LEU A 259 -8.61 -22.79 3.31
C LEU A 259 -8.38 -24.12 4.06
N LEU A 260 -8.36 -24.06 5.40
CA LEU A 260 -8.15 -25.22 6.26
C LEU A 260 -9.43 -26.01 6.55
N GLY A 261 -10.61 -25.50 6.18
CA GLY A 261 -11.89 -26.11 6.54
C GLY A 261 -12.15 -26.14 8.05
N ALA A 262 -11.59 -25.18 8.80
CA ALA A 262 -11.73 -25.13 10.26
C ALA A 262 -13.12 -24.61 10.67
N GLU A 263 -13.80 -25.32 11.57
CA GLU A 263 -15.09 -24.91 12.13
C GLU A 263 -14.94 -23.69 13.05
N GLU A 264 -13.88 -23.68 13.86
CA GLU A 264 -13.62 -22.62 14.83
C GLU A 264 -12.79 -21.47 14.24
N LYS A 265 -12.95 -20.29 14.85
CA LYS A 265 -12.16 -19.11 14.49
C LYS A 265 -10.70 -19.33 14.88
N LEU A 266 -9.80 -19.17 13.90
CA LEU A 266 -8.36 -19.26 14.15
C LEU A 266 -7.86 -18.13 15.05
N SER A 267 -7.02 -18.48 16.03
CA SER A 267 -6.36 -17.53 16.94
C SER A 267 -5.14 -16.87 16.28
N GLN A 268 -4.74 -15.70 16.77
CA GLN A 268 -3.53 -15.02 16.28
C GLN A 268 -2.25 -15.86 16.42
N PRO A 269 -1.99 -16.54 17.56
CA PRO A 269 -0.84 -17.45 17.69
C PRO A 269 -0.86 -18.57 16.66
N PHE A 270 -2.02 -19.21 16.43
CA PHE A 270 -2.12 -20.27 15.44
C PHE A 270 -1.76 -19.77 14.04
N VAL A 271 -2.29 -18.63 13.62
CA VAL A 271 -2.00 -18.08 12.28
C VAL A 271 -0.55 -17.64 12.15
N ARG A 272 0.04 -17.07 13.21
CA ARG A 272 1.47 -16.75 13.24
C ARG A 272 2.32 -18.00 13.01
N ASP A 273 2.03 -19.07 13.75
CA ASP A 273 2.80 -20.31 13.69
C ASP A 273 2.59 -21.04 12.36
N TRP A 274 1.36 -20.99 11.80
CA TRP A 274 1.07 -21.52 10.46
C TRP A 274 1.81 -20.77 9.35
N LEU A 275 1.99 -19.45 9.48
CA LEU A 275 2.72 -18.65 8.49
C LEU A 275 4.24 -18.82 8.59
N LEU A 276 4.78 -19.15 9.76
CA LEU A 276 6.22 -19.19 10.02
C LEU A 276 7.05 -19.99 8.98
N PRO A 277 6.63 -21.18 8.52
CA PRO A 277 7.39 -21.98 7.55
C PRO A 277 7.49 -21.34 6.16
N PHE A 278 6.69 -20.32 5.85
CA PHE A 278 6.64 -19.69 4.54
C PHE A 278 7.54 -18.46 4.42
N ALA A 279 8.39 -18.18 5.41
CA ALA A 279 9.44 -17.18 5.24
C ALA A 279 10.31 -17.53 4.02
N PRO A 280 10.74 -16.56 3.19
CA PRO A 280 10.58 -15.11 3.34
C PRO A 280 9.33 -14.51 2.63
N TRP A 281 8.22 -15.26 2.55
CA TRP A 281 7.03 -14.91 1.74
C TRP A 281 5.75 -14.78 2.56
N ARG A 282 5.83 -14.63 3.88
CA ARG A 282 4.66 -14.67 4.77
C ARG A 282 3.59 -13.65 4.39
N ALA A 283 3.98 -12.45 3.98
CA ALA A 283 3.03 -11.41 3.57
C ALA A 283 2.47 -11.67 2.16
N LEU A 284 3.23 -12.31 1.28
CA LEU A 284 2.72 -12.74 -0.03
C LEU A 284 1.69 -13.88 0.13
N VAL A 285 1.92 -14.82 1.05
CA VAL A 285 0.91 -15.83 1.42
C VAL A 285 -0.35 -15.16 1.96
N ALA A 286 -0.21 -14.18 2.85
CA ALA A 286 -1.34 -13.39 3.34
C ALA A 286 -2.07 -12.64 2.21
N ALA A 287 -1.35 -12.15 1.19
CA ALA A 287 -1.96 -11.52 0.03
C ALA A 287 -2.77 -12.49 -0.84
N HIS A 288 -2.27 -13.71 -1.06
CA HIS A 288 -3.07 -14.76 -1.70
C HIS A 288 -4.33 -15.11 -0.88
N LEU A 289 -4.22 -15.14 0.46
CA LEU A 289 -5.38 -15.34 1.32
C LEU A 289 -6.40 -14.20 1.16
N TRP A 290 -5.97 -12.94 1.03
CA TRP A 290 -6.88 -11.82 0.73
C TRP A 290 -7.57 -11.98 -0.63
N ALA A 291 -6.84 -12.45 -1.64
CA ALA A 291 -7.32 -12.58 -3.02
C ALA A 291 -8.18 -13.82 -3.25
N LEU A 292 -8.28 -14.74 -2.28
CA LEU A 292 -9.17 -15.89 -2.37
C LEU A 292 -10.62 -15.44 -2.64
N PRO A 293 -11.23 -15.89 -3.76
CA PRO A 293 -12.61 -15.60 -4.07
C PRO A 293 -13.53 -16.02 -2.92
N ALA A 294 -14.60 -15.25 -2.70
CA ALA A 294 -15.72 -15.79 -1.94
C ALA A 294 -16.38 -16.86 -2.81
N VAL A 295 -16.44 -18.10 -2.29
CA VAL A 295 -17.31 -19.15 -2.84
C VAL A 295 -18.76 -18.75 -2.62
#